data_AF-A0A822YWG3-F1
#
_entry.id   AF-A0A822YWG3-F1
#
_cell.length_a   1.000
_cell.length_b   1.000
_cell.length_c   1.000
_cell.angle_alpha   90.00
_cell.angle_beta   90.00
_cell.angle_gamma   90.00
#
_symmetry.space_group_name_H-M   'P 1'
#
loop_
_entity.id
_entity.type
_entity.pdbx_description
1 polymer ?
#
loop_
_entity_poly.entity_id
_entity_poly.type
_entity_poly.pdbx_seq_one_letter_code
_entity_poly.pdbx_strand_id
1 'polypeptide(L)'
;MGKRPETIILPLELLRHLKPSEFNDAHEYHLWQRRQLKVLEAGLLLYPAIPIDRSNSFAMHLRDIIQESEIKPIDTGKNSEAMRTLCNCVVSLSWRSGHGFHADACHWADGFPINVHLYLALLHSIFDMKDETLVLDEVDELLELIKKTWSTLGIDKLIHNVCFTWVLFQQYVTTSQTEHDLLCASLAMLAEVTNDVKIFDKELMHVKILSVALTSMQGWSEKRLLDYHENFQKETKGLMENLLSVALSTTKILQEDIANPEVETPKKEDTSINSMGNRVDYYIRSSLRNAFTKVHRTRVSI
;
A
#
# COMPACT_ATOMS: atom_id res chain seq x y z
N MET A 1 2.12 6.19 41.76
CA MET A 1 1.26 5.28 40.97
C MET A 1 0.47 6.14 40.00
N GLY A 2 1.04 6.45 38.83
CA GLY A 2 0.36 7.24 37.81
C GLY A 2 -0.77 6.41 37.20
N LYS A 3 -2.00 6.95 37.15
CA LYS A 3 -3.06 6.36 36.35
C LYS A 3 -2.57 6.33 34.90
N ARG A 4 -2.42 5.13 34.35
CA ARG A 4 -2.14 4.94 32.92
C ARG A 4 -3.24 5.64 32.12
N PRO A 5 -2.93 6.37 31.04
CA PRO A 5 -3.96 6.98 30.21
C PRO A 5 -4.94 5.90 29.74
N GLU A 6 -6.24 6.17 29.84
CA GLU A 6 -7.31 5.28 29.37
C GLU A 6 -7.19 5.12 27.85
N THR A 7 -6.34 4.18 27.42
CA THR A 7 -6.11 3.98 26.01
C THR A 7 -7.08 2.94 25.50
N ILE A 8 -8.00 3.38 24.66
CA ILE A 8 -9.07 2.56 24.08
C ILE A 8 -8.50 1.78 22.90
N ILE A 9 -8.57 0.45 22.97
CA ILE A 9 -8.36 -0.43 21.82
C ILE A 9 -9.73 -0.64 21.18
N LEU A 10 -10.09 0.24 20.24
CA LEU A 10 -11.46 0.37 19.76
C LEU A 10 -12.08 -0.96 19.26
N PRO A 11 -11.42 -1.78 18.43
CA PRO A 11 -12.01 -3.05 17.97
C PRO A 11 -12.29 -4.03 19.11
N LEU A 12 -11.45 -4.03 20.15
CA LEU A 12 -11.66 -4.87 21.33
C LEU A 12 -12.86 -4.38 22.14
N GLU A 13 -12.97 -3.06 22.35
CA GLU A 13 -14.09 -2.49 23.08
C GLU A 13 -15.41 -2.67 22.34
N LEU A 14 -15.41 -2.59 21.01
CA LEU A 14 -16.57 -2.92 20.18
C LEU A 14 -17.02 -4.37 20.39
N LEU A 15 -16.09 -5.34 20.34
CA LEU A 15 -16.37 -6.75 20.60
C LEU A 15 -16.92 -7.04 22.01
N ARG A 16 -16.54 -6.22 23.01
CA ARG A 16 -16.99 -6.36 24.40
C ARG A 16 -18.40 -5.82 24.64
N HIS A 17 -18.79 -4.78 23.92
CA HIS A 17 -20.00 -4.01 24.23
C HIS A 17 -21.18 -4.34 23.32
N LEU A 18 -20.94 -4.64 22.05
CA LEU A 18 -22.00 -4.94 21.08
C LEU A 18 -22.44 -6.40 21.17
N LYS A 19 -23.72 -6.59 21.46
CA LYS A 19 -24.33 -7.92 21.65
C LYS A 19 -24.88 -8.50 20.35
N PRO A 20 -24.96 -9.84 20.22
CA PRO A 20 -25.58 -10.47 19.06
C PRO A 20 -27.02 -10.01 18.78
N SER A 21 -27.77 -9.60 19.82
CA SER A 21 -29.14 -9.10 19.71
C SER A 21 -29.27 -7.74 19.00
N GLU A 22 -28.17 -7.04 18.76
CA GLU A 22 -28.14 -5.74 18.07
C GLU A 22 -27.98 -5.89 16.54
N PHE A 23 -27.91 -7.13 16.04
CA PHE A 23 -27.74 -7.47 14.63
C PHE A 23 -28.98 -8.18 14.09
N ASN A 24 -29.18 -8.15 12.77
CA ASN A 24 -30.38 -8.75 12.17
C ASN A 24 -30.37 -10.27 12.29
N ASP A 25 -29.19 -10.88 12.16
CA ASP A 25 -29.00 -12.33 12.31
C ASP A 25 -27.59 -12.69 12.81
N ALA A 26 -27.42 -13.98 13.15
CA ALA A 26 -26.17 -14.51 13.68
C ALA A 26 -25.02 -14.51 12.66
N HIS A 27 -25.31 -14.56 11.37
CA HIS A 27 -24.32 -14.54 10.31
C HIS A 27 -23.76 -13.13 10.11
N GLU A 28 -24.60 -12.10 10.12
CA GLU A 28 -24.17 -10.70 10.12
C GLU A 28 -23.28 -10.39 11.32
N TYR A 29 -23.69 -10.83 12.53
CA TYR A 29 -22.88 -10.68 13.73
C TYR A 29 -21.50 -11.33 13.58
N HIS A 30 -21.45 -12.55 13.04
CA HIS A 30 -20.19 -13.28 12.81
C HIS A 30 -19.27 -12.55 11.83
N LEU A 31 -19.82 -12.07 10.70
CA LEU A 31 -19.05 -11.26 9.74
C LEU A 31 -18.52 -9.97 10.36
N TRP A 32 -19.34 -9.30 11.17
CA TRP A 32 -18.93 -8.10 11.90
C TRP A 32 -17.81 -8.39 12.91
N GLN A 33 -17.90 -9.48 13.68
CA GLN A 33 -16.84 -9.89 14.60
C GLN A 33 -15.52 -10.13 13.86
N ARG A 34 -15.58 -10.84 12.73
CA ARG A 34 -14.40 -11.09 11.88
C ARG A 34 -13.75 -9.79 11.42
N ARG A 35 -14.53 -8.76 11.06
CA ARG A 35 -13.98 -7.44 10.71
C ARG A 35 -13.18 -6.83 11.86
N GLN A 36 -13.69 -6.89 13.10
CA GLN A 36 -12.96 -6.37 14.27
C GLN A 36 -11.66 -7.14 14.51
N LEU A 37 -11.69 -8.47 14.39
CA LEU A 37 -10.51 -9.30 14.52
C LEU A 37 -9.47 -9.04 13.43
N LYS A 38 -9.90 -8.76 12.19
CA LYS A 38 -9.00 -8.37 11.10
C LYS A 38 -8.32 -7.02 11.32
N VAL A 39 -9.02 -6.06 11.96
CA VAL A 39 -8.39 -4.79 12.36
C VAL A 39 -7.31 -5.05 13.43
N LEU A 40 -7.61 -5.88 14.43
CA LEU A 40 -6.63 -6.28 15.45
C LEU A 40 -5.45 -7.05 14.84
N GLU A 41 -5.70 -7.96 13.90
CA GLU A 41 -4.67 -8.70 13.16
C GLU A 41 -3.72 -7.75 12.42
N ALA A 42 -4.29 -6.77 11.71
CA ALA A 42 -3.51 -5.80 10.94
C ALA A 42 -2.58 -4.98 11.84
N GLY A 43 -3.10 -4.39 12.92
CA GLY A 43 -2.33 -3.52 13.80
C GLY A 43 -1.38 -4.26 14.74
N LEU A 44 -1.80 -5.40 15.29
CA LEU A 44 -1.01 -6.11 16.29
C LEU A 44 -0.04 -7.12 15.71
N LEU A 45 -0.38 -7.81 14.61
CA LEU A 45 0.38 -8.95 14.09
C LEU A 45 1.08 -8.69 12.77
N LEU A 46 0.39 -8.06 11.82
CA LEU A 46 0.91 -7.91 10.45
C LEU A 46 1.83 -6.70 10.30
N TYR A 47 1.44 -5.58 10.93
CA TYR A 47 2.13 -4.31 10.77
C TYR A 47 2.36 -3.57 12.10
N PRO A 48 2.88 -4.25 13.14
CA PRO A 48 3.13 -3.57 14.40
C PRO A 48 4.28 -2.56 14.24
N ALA A 49 4.17 -1.39 14.88
CA ALA A 49 5.29 -0.43 14.93
C ALA A 49 6.52 -1.03 15.64
N ILE A 50 6.29 -1.84 16.67
CA ILE A 50 7.33 -2.59 17.39
C ILE A 50 7.28 -4.06 16.92
N PRO A 51 8.35 -4.57 16.26
CA PRO A 51 8.37 -5.94 15.76
C PRO A 51 8.09 -6.98 16.84
N ILE A 52 7.37 -8.04 16.47
CA ILE A 52 7.04 -9.16 17.36
C ILE A 52 8.03 -10.29 17.13
N ASP A 53 8.55 -10.86 18.23
CA ASP A 53 9.26 -12.13 18.17
C ASP A 53 8.32 -13.25 17.69
N ARG A 54 8.80 -14.05 16.75
CA ARG A 54 8.08 -15.22 16.21
C ARG A 54 7.71 -16.23 17.29
N SER A 55 8.47 -16.29 18.39
CA SER A 55 8.20 -17.18 19.53
C SER A 55 7.14 -16.67 20.51
N ASN A 56 6.58 -15.46 20.29
CA ASN A 56 5.66 -14.84 21.23
C ASN A 56 4.33 -15.63 21.35
N SER A 57 4.04 -16.11 22.56
CA SER A 57 2.86 -16.93 22.85
C SER A 57 1.54 -16.18 22.62
N PHE A 58 1.44 -14.92 23.00
CA PHE A 58 0.24 -14.11 22.78
C PHE A 58 -0.04 -13.90 21.28
N ALA A 59 1.00 -13.73 20.48
CA ALA A 59 0.86 -13.61 19.03
C ALA A 59 0.40 -14.92 18.38
N MET A 60 0.89 -16.07 18.85
CA MET A 60 0.40 -17.38 18.40
C MET A 60 -1.07 -17.59 18.76
N HIS A 61 -1.43 -17.39 20.03
CA HIS A 61 -2.81 -17.53 20.48
C HIS A 61 -3.78 -16.58 19.76
N LEU A 62 -3.37 -15.33 19.49
CA LEU A 62 -4.21 -14.41 18.72
C LEU A 62 -4.44 -14.92 17.28
N ARG A 63 -3.42 -15.49 16.63
CA ARG A 63 -3.57 -16.11 15.29
C ARG A 63 -4.54 -17.29 15.32
N ASP A 64 -4.44 -18.15 16.33
CA ASP A 64 -5.34 -19.29 16.50
C ASP A 64 -6.79 -18.83 16.67
N ILE A 65 -7.03 -17.80 17.50
CA ILE A 65 -8.36 -17.21 17.69
C ILE A 65 -8.90 -16.65 16.38
N ILE A 66 -8.08 -15.92 15.62
CA ILE A 66 -8.48 -15.37 14.32
C ILE A 66 -8.83 -16.50 13.34
N GLN A 67 -8.02 -17.56 13.29
CA GLN A 67 -8.26 -18.71 12.41
C GLN A 67 -9.53 -19.47 12.81
N GLU A 68 -9.78 -19.71 14.09
CA GLU A 68 -11.02 -20.32 14.57
C GLU A 68 -12.24 -19.45 14.25
N SER A 69 -12.08 -18.11 14.31
CA SER A 69 -13.14 -17.17 14.01
C SER A 69 -13.59 -17.19 12.55
N GLU A 70 -12.81 -17.79 11.64
CA GLU A 70 -13.23 -17.99 10.26
C GLU A 70 -14.35 -19.03 10.14
N ILE A 71 -14.42 -19.98 11.09
CA ILE A 71 -15.36 -21.10 11.08
C ILE A 71 -16.59 -20.82 11.94
N LYS A 72 -16.40 -20.21 13.12
CA LYS A 72 -17.46 -19.96 14.11
C LYS A 72 -17.32 -18.59 14.77
N PRO A 73 -18.42 -17.95 15.22
CA PRO A 73 -18.34 -16.72 15.99
C PRO A 73 -17.67 -16.94 17.35
N ILE A 74 -17.04 -15.89 17.88
CA ILE A 74 -16.45 -15.90 19.23
C ILE A 74 -17.56 -15.68 20.24
N ASP A 75 -17.58 -16.49 21.30
CA ASP A 75 -18.42 -16.23 22.47
C ASP A 75 -17.92 -14.96 23.18
N THR A 76 -18.71 -13.88 23.14
CA THR A 76 -18.44 -12.60 23.78
C THR A 76 -19.12 -12.46 25.15
N GLY A 77 -19.69 -13.55 25.68
CA GLY A 77 -20.32 -13.58 26.99
C GLY A 77 -19.36 -13.17 28.12
N LYS A 78 -19.90 -12.59 29.21
CA LYS A 78 -19.11 -12.09 30.35
C LYS A 78 -18.21 -13.15 31.00
N ASN A 79 -18.59 -14.42 30.90
CA ASN A 79 -17.84 -15.56 31.47
C ASN A 79 -17.02 -16.32 30.43
N SER A 80 -17.07 -15.91 29.16
CA SER A 80 -16.38 -16.56 28.06
C SER A 80 -14.87 -16.60 28.31
N GLU A 81 -14.32 -17.80 28.27
CA GLU A 81 -12.87 -18.00 28.31
C GLU A 81 -12.22 -17.49 27.03
N ALA A 82 -12.86 -17.70 25.86
CA ALA A 82 -12.37 -17.21 24.58
C ALA A 82 -12.21 -15.68 24.57
N MET A 83 -13.20 -14.96 25.10
CA MET A 83 -13.14 -13.50 25.18
C MET A 83 -12.07 -13.02 26.17
N ARG A 84 -11.89 -13.73 27.30
CA ARG A 84 -10.85 -13.42 28.28
C ARG A 84 -9.45 -13.61 27.68
N THR A 85 -9.25 -14.71 26.95
CA THR A 85 -7.99 -15.00 26.26
C THR A 85 -7.71 -13.98 25.17
N LEU A 86 -8.72 -13.61 24.37
CA LEU A 86 -8.61 -12.55 23.36
C LEU A 86 -8.18 -11.22 23.99
N CYS A 87 -8.88 -10.77 25.04
CA CYS A 87 -8.54 -9.54 25.77
C CYS A 87 -7.09 -9.57 26.27
N ASN A 88 -6.67 -10.67 26.89
CA ASN A 88 -5.31 -10.82 27.40
C ASN A 88 -4.27 -10.72 26.27
N CYS A 89 -4.48 -11.43 25.16
CA CYS A 89 -3.57 -11.37 24.01
C CYS A 89 -3.48 -9.96 23.43
N VAL A 90 -4.62 -9.32 23.19
CA VAL A 90 -4.69 -7.96 22.61
C VAL A 90 -4.00 -6.94 23.51
N VAL A 91 -4.29 -6.94 24.81
CA VAL A 91 -3.67 -6.01 25.77
C VAL A 91 -2.17 -6.26 25.85
N SER A 92 -1.72 -7.51 26.01
CA SER A 92 -0.29 -7.84 26.08
C SER A 92 0.47 -7.46 24.82
N LEU A 93 -0.14 -7.61 23.64
CA LEU A 93 0.47 -7.20 22.38
C LEU A 93 0.41 -5.69 22.14
N SER A 94 -0.52 -4.96 22.75
CA SER A 94 -0.63 -3.52 22.56
C SER A 94 0.35 -2.73 23.43
N TRP A 95 0.74 -3.25 24.59
CA TRP A 95 1.64 -2.56 25.54
C TRP A 95 3.10 -3.03 25.44
N ARG A 96 3.60 -3.20 24.22
CA ARG A 96 4.98 -3.62 23.98
C ARG A 96 5.95 -2.49 24.32
N SER A 97 7.08 -2.85 24.94
CA SER A 97 8.23 -1.95 25.10
C SER A 97 9.33 -2.31 24.11
N GLY A 98 9.86 -1.31 23.41
CA GLY A 98 11.00 -1.44 22.49
C GLY A 98 12.20 -0.62 22.98
N HIS A 99 13.40 -0.94 22.51
CA HIS A 99 14.59 -0.12 22.79
C HIS A 99 14.36 1.30 22.24
N GLY A 100 14.28 2.29 23.14
CA GLY A 100 14.02 3.69 22.78
C GLY A 100 12.56 4.15 22.81
N PHE A 101 11.59 3.24 22.95
CA PHE A 101 10.18 3.58 23.15
C PHE A 101 9.85 3.63 24.64
N HIS A 102 9.18 4.70 25.09
CA HIS A 102 8.69 4.79 26.46
C HIS A 102 7.66 3.66 26.72
N ALA A 103 7.81 2.92 27.82
CA ALA A 103 6.94 1.79 28.19
C ALA A 103 5.49 2.17 28.57
N ASP A 104 5.01 3.34 28.15
CA ASP A 104 3.75 3.97 28.60
C ASP A 104 2.79 4.29 27.45
N ALA A 105 3.08 3.89 26.20
CA ALA A 105 2.20 4.10 25.05
C ALA A 105 1.56 2.77 24.56
N CYS A 106 0.31 2.86 24.09
CA CYS A 106 -0.43 1.73 23.53
C CYS A 106 -0.21 1.67 22.01
N HIS A 107 0.40 0.60 21.55
CA HIS A 107 0.84 0.36 20.17
C HIS A 107 -0.07 -0.65 19.46
N TRP A 108 -1.38 -0.32 19.34
CA TRP A 108 -2.38 -1.19 18.71
C TRP A 108 -2.71 -0.84 17.24
N ALA A 109 -2.55 0.43 16.86
CA ALA A 109 -2.88 0.97 15.53
C ALA A 109 -1.90 2.06 15.08
N ASP A 110 -0.69 2.07 15.61
CA ASP A 110 0.40 3.00 15.28
C ASP A 110 1.34 2.43 14.21
N GLY A 111 0.99 1.26 13.68
CA GLY A 111 1.63 0.64 12.55
C GLY A 111 1.60 1.49 11.29
N PHE A 112 2.62 1.31 10.47
CA PHE A 112 2.86 2.08 9.26
C PHE A 112 1.70 2.12 8.23
N PRO A 113 0.88 1.07 8.00
CA PRO A 113 -0.18 1.13 6.99
C PRO A 113 -1.29 2.14 7.27
N ILE A 114 -1.68 2.31 8.54
CA ILE A 114 -2.70 3.28 8.93
C ILE A 114 -2.15 4.69 8.77
N ASN A 115 -0.92 4.91 9.24
CA ASN A 115 -0.24 6.19 9.10
C ASN A 115 -0.06 6.59 7.64
N VAL A 116 0.30 5.64 6.78
CA VAL A 116 0.42 5.87 5.32
C VAL A 116 -0.94 6.16 4.70
N HIS A 117 -2.02 5.46 5.09
CA HIS A 117 -3.36 5.77 4.58
C HIS A 117 -3.79 7.19 4.95
N LEU A 118 -3.57 7.59 6.20
CA LEU A 118 -3.83 8.96 6.64
C LEU A 118 -2.94 9.96 5.87
N TYR A 119 -1.68 9.61 5.65
CA TYR A 119 -0.75 10.44 4.91
C TYR A 119 -1.15 10.62 3.43
N LEU A 120 -1.60 9.56 2.77
CA LEU A 120 -2.15 9.64 1.41
C LEU A 120 -3.37 10.54 1.36
N ALA A 121 -4.27 10.45 2.33
CA ALA A 121 -5.43 11.35 2.41
C ALA A 121 -5.01 12.82 2.59
N LEU A 122 -3.96 13.09 3.37
CA LEU A 122 -3.38 14.43 3.48
C LEU A 122 -2.79 14.90 2.14
N LEU A 123 -2.02 14.06 1.44
CA LEU A 123 -1.47 14.41 0.13
C LEU A 123 -2.54 14.66 -0.93
N HIS A 124 -3.67 13.94 -0.88
CA HIS A 124 -4.79 14.22 -1.79
C HIS A 124 -5.44 15.58 -1.58
N SER A 125 -5.22 16.25 -0.44
CA SER A 125 -5.76 17.59 -0.19
C SER A 125 -5.12 18.70 -1.04
N ILE A 126 -4.08 18.39 -1.83
CA ILE A 126 -3.44 19.35 -2.74
C ILE A 126 -4.23 19.60 -4.03
N PHE A 127 -5.26 18.79 -4.31
CA PHE A 127 -6.08 18.92 -5.51
C PHE A 127 -7.34 19.73 -5.22
N ASP A 128 -7.83 20.46 -6.22
CA ASP A 128 -9.08 21.20 -6.08
C ASP A 128 -10.28 20.25 -5.99
N MET A 129 -11.20 20.54 -5.06
CA MET A 129 -12.37 19.67 -4.81
C MET A 129 -13.44 19.73 -5.92
N LYS A 130 -13.46 20.80 -6.72
CA LYS A 130 -14.41 20.97 -7.83
C LYS A 130 -13.79 20.51 -9.15
N ASP A 131 -12.49 20.72 -9.30
CA ASP A 131 -11.72 20.26 -10.44
C ASP A 131 -10.51 19.46 -9.96
N GLU A 132 -10.73 18.16 -9.79
CA GLU A 132 -9.74 17.20 -9.34
C GLU A 132 -8.50 17.08 -10.27
N THR A 133 -8.51 17.74 -11.41
CA THR A 133 -7.35 17.79 -12.30
C THR A 133 -6.34 18.89 -11.91
N LEU A 134 -6.80 19.90 -11.17
CA LEU A 134 -6.01 21.06 -10.79
C LEU A 134 -5.32 20.86 -9.44
N VAL A 135 -4.06 21.26 -9.38
CA VAL A 135 -3.31 21.39 -8.12
C VAL A 135 -3.55 22.81 -7.59
N LEU A 136 -3.73 22.93 -6.27
CA LEU A 136 -3.93 24.22 -5.60
C LEU A 136 -2.69 25.12 -5.75
N ASP A 137 -2.91 26.43 -5.90
CA ASP A 137 -1.85 27.42 -6.09
C ASP A 137 -0.86 27.42 -4.90
N GLU A 138 -1.34 27.18 -3.67
CA GLU A 138 -0.53 27.14 -2.45
C GLU A 138 0.00 25.74 -2.10
N VAL A 139 0.19 24.86 -3.08
CA VAL A 139 0.64 23.47 -2.86
C VAL A 139 1.93 23.37 -2.04
N ASP A 140 2.90 24.25 -2.25
CA ASP A 140 4.17 24.23 -1.51
C ASP A 140 3.95 24.52 -0.01
N GLU A 141 3.06 25.45 0.32
CA GLU A 141 2.72 25.79 1.70
C GLU A 141 1.98 24.65 2.39
N LEU A 142 1.08 24.00 1.65
CA LEU A 142 0.34 22.82 2.13
C LEU A 142 1.28 21.63 2.34
N LEU A 143 2.21 21.37 1.43
CA LEU A 143 3.21 20.31 1.58
C LEU A 143 4.14 20.56 2.78
N GLU A 144 4.56 21.81 3.01
CA GLU A 144 5.33 22.16 4.21
C GLU A 144 4.52 22.03 5.50
N LEU A 145 3.20 22.22 5.47
CA LEU A 145 2.32 21.93 6.61
C LEU A 145 2.19 20.42 6.85
N ILE A 146 1.93 19.64 5.79
CA ILE A 146 1.84 18.17 5.83
C ILE A 146 3.15 17.56 6.35
N LYS A 147 4.30 18.11 5.96
CA LYS A 147 5.62 17.68 6.43
C LYS A 147 5.78 17.76 7.95
N LYS A 148 5.06 18.67 8.63
CA LYS A 148 5.08 18.75 10.11
C LYS A 148 4.47 17.52 10.78
N THR A 149 3.70 16.70 10.06
CA THR A 149 3.12 15.46 10.58
C THR A 149 4.06 14.26 10.43
N TRP A 150 5.21 14.41 9.78
CA TRP A 150 6.14 13.30 9.47
C TRP A 150 6.57 12.54 10.73
N SER A 151 7.00 13.24 11.77
CA SER A 151 7.42 12.61 13.03
C SER A 151 6.28 11.87 13.74
N THR A 152 5.06 12.39 13.65
CA THR A 152 3.87 11.75 14.23
C THR A 152 3.46 10.49 13.48
N LEU A 153 3.59 10.49 12.16
CA LEU A 153 3.16 9.39 11.29
C LEU A 153 4.29 8.39 10.97
N GLY A 154 5.53 8.68 11.39
CA GLY A 154 6.69 7.86 11.03
C GLY A 154 6.98 7.92 9.53
N ILE A 155 6.79 9.08 8.90
CA ILE A 155 7.06 9.31 7.49
C ILE A 155 8.44 9.94 7.35
N ASP A 156 9.27 9.39 6.48
CA ASP A 156 10.53 9.99 6.07
C ASP A 156 10.46 10.52 4.62
N LYS A 157 11.58 11.06 4.14
CA LYS A 157 11.69 11.61 2.79
C LYS A 157 11.38 10.56 1.71
N LEU A 158 11.90 9.33 1.85
CA LEU A 158 11.72 8.28 0.86
C LEU A 158 10.23 7.88 0.77
N ILE A 159 9.60 7.66 1.92
CA ILE A 159 8.17 7.32 2.00
C ILE A 159 7.32 8.44 1.41
N HIS A 160 7.62 9.69 1.75
CA HIS A 160 6.94 10.84 1.17
C HIS A 160 7.06 10.85 -0.35
N ASN A 161 8.27 10.73 -0.89
CA ASN A 161 8.53 10.77 -2.33
C ASN A 161 7.78 9.65 -3.06
N VAL A 162 7.73 8.44 -2.49
CA VAL A 162 6.97 7.32 -3.05
C VAL A 162 5.46 7.59 -3.01
N CYS A 163 4.93 8.04 -1.87
CA CYS A 163 3.51 8.34 -1.71
C CYS A 163 3.08 9.48 -2.63
N PHE A 164 3.90 10.52 -2.76
CA PHE A 164 3.60 11.69 -3.59
C PHE A 164 3.67 11.34 -5.08
N THR A 165 4.68 10.57 -5.51
CA THR A 165 4.75 9.99 -6.86
C THR A 165 3.48 9.22 -7.20
N TRP A 166 3.02 8.38 -6.27
CA TRP A 166 1.80 7.57 -6.41
C TRP A 166 0.55 8.44 -6.50
N VAL A 167 0.38 9.42 -5.61
CA VAL A 167 -0.80 10.31 -5.58
C VAL A 167 -0.94 11.08 -6.88
N LEU A 168 0.16 11.66 -7.40
CA LEU A 168 0.16 12.36 -8.69
C LEU A 168 -0.22 11.43 -9.85
N PHE A 169 0.35 10.22 -9.88
CA PHE A 169 0.04 9.23 -10.91
C PHE A 169 -1.40 8.74 -10.84
N GLN A 170 -1.89 8.43 -9.63
CA GLN A 170 -3.25 7.99 -9.40
C GLN A 170 -4.23 9.08 -9.81
N GLN A 171 -3.94 10.35 -9.52
CA GLN A 171 -4.77 11.47 -9.91
C GLN A 171 -4.85 11.59 -11.43
N TYR A 172 -3.72 11.51 -12.15
CA TYR A 172 -3.68 11.46 -13.61
C TYR A 172 -4.55 10.32 -14.18
N VAL A 173 -4.49 9.12 -13.59
CA VAL A 173 -5.27 7.97 -14.04
C VAL A 173 -6.76 8.15 -13.78
N THR A 174 -7.12 8.63 -12.59
CA THR A 174 -8.52 8.78 -12.14
C THR A 174 -9.25 9.88 -12.92
N THR A 175 -8.52 10.94 -13.27
CA THR A 175 -9.01 12.06 -14.09
C THR A 175 -9.00 11.74 -15.59
N SER A 176 -8.96 10.47 -15.97
CA SER A 176 -9.00 10.01 -17.37
C SER A 176 -7.87 10.57 -18.25
N GLN A 177 -6.70 10.82 -17.67
CA GLN A 177 -5.50 11.31 -18.36
C GLN A 177 -5.64 12.73 -18.92
N THR A 178 -6.51 13.55 -18.33
CA THR A 178 -6.79 14.93 -18.78
C THR A 178 -5.58 15.85 -18.60
N GLU A 179 -4.93 15.82 -17.44
CA GLU A 179 -3.80 16.70 -17.13
C GLU A 179 -2.46 15.99 -17.24
N HIS A 180 -1.77 16.22 -18.35
CA HIS A 180 -0.49 15.57 -18.66
C HIS A 180 0.65 16.02 -17.74
N ASP A 181 0.55 17.22 -17.17
CA ASP A 181 1.54 17.74 -16.23
C ASP A 181 1.60 16.92 -14.94
N LEU A 182 0.50 16.29 -14.52
CA LEU A 182 0.50 15.35 -13.38
C LEU A 182 1.37 14.11 -13.65
N LEU A 183 1.36 13.61 -14.90
CA LEU A 183 2.24 12.51 -15.31
C LEU A 183 3.70 12.95 -15.33
N CYS A 184 3.99 14.15 -15.84
CA CYS A 184 5.34 14.73 -15.83
C CYS A 184 5.85 14.94 -14.40
N ALA A 185 5.01 15.45 -13.50
CA ALA A 185 5.32 15.63 -12.08
C ALA A 185 5.58 14.29 -11.39
N SER A 186 4.76 13.27 -11.67
CA SER A 186 4.98 11.90 -11.17
C SER A 186 6.32 11.33 -11.65
N LEU A 187 6.69 11.55 -12.92
CA LEU A 187 7.99 11.15 -13.45
C LEU A 187 9.17 11.87 -12.78
N ALA A 188 9.05 13.18 -12.54
CA ALA A 188 10.06 13.95 -11.82
C ALA A 188 10.24 13.42 -10.39
N MET A 189 9.13 13.15 -9.69
CA MET A 189 9.17 12.58 -8.35
C MET A 189 9.72 11.14 -8.34
N LEU A 190 9.43 10.34 -9.37
CA LEU A 190 9.99 8.99 -9.51
C LEU A 190 11.53 9.01 -9.68
N ALA A 191 12.08 10.07 -10.29
CA ALA A 191 13.53 10.26 -10.36
C ALA A 191 14.12 10.55 -8.97
N GLU A 192 13.45 11.34 -8.14
CA GLU A 192 13.84 11.55 -6.73
C GLU A 192 13.79 10.24 -5.93
N VAL A 193 12.74 9.43 -6.10
CA VAL A 193 12.65 8.09 -5.50
C VAL A 193 13.85 7.23 -5.92
N THR A 194 14.23 7.25 -7.19
CA THR A 194 15.38 6.50 -7.70
C THR A 194 16.69 6.92 -7.02
N ASN A 195 16.83 8.20 -6.68
CA ASN A 195 18.00 8.71 -5.98
C ASN A 195 17.99 8.32 -4.51
N ASP A 196 16.84 8.44 -3.85
CA ASP A 196 16.71 8.11 -2.42
C ASP A 196 16.92 6.61 -2.16
N VAL A 197 16.36 5.72 -2.98
CA VAL A 197 16.48 4.26 -2.80
C VAL A 197 17.94 3.78 -2.80
N LYS A 198 18.84 4.49 -3.49
CA LYS A 198 20.29 4.16 -3.51
C LYS A 198 21.02 4.54 -2.22
N ILE A 199 20.47 5.45 -1.43
CA ILE A 199 21.10 6.04 -0.24
C ILE A 199 20.59 5.39 1.04
N PHE A 200 19.33 4.96 1.07
CA PHE A 200 18.68 4.47 2.28
C PHE A 200 18.89 2.97 2.53
N ASP A 201 18.97 2.60 3.82
CA ASP A 201 18.89 1.21 4.25
C ASP A 201 17.46 0.69 4.03
N LYS A 202 17.37 -0.52 3.45
CA LYS A 202 16.13 -1.06 2.90
C LYS A 202 15.30 -1.70 4.01
N GLU A 203 14.73 -0.88 4.88
CA GLU A 203 13.75 -1.37 5.85
C GLU A 203 12.60 -2.10 5.13
N LEU A 204 12.16 -3.24 5.68
CA LEU A 204 11.16 -4.11 5.07
C LEU A 204 9.88 -3.34 4.67
N MET A 205 9.50 -2.34 5.46
CA MET A 205 8.30 -1.54 5.22
C MET A 205 8.47 -0.55 4.05
N HIS A 206 9.64 0.09 3.93
CA HIS A 206 9.97 0.94 2.78
C HIS A 206 9.91 0.14 1.49
N VAL A 207 10.52 -1.04 1.48
CA VAL A 207 10.52 -1.96 0.33
C VAL A 207 9.10 -2.37 -0.06
N LYS A 208 8.23 -2.67 0.91
CA LYS A 208 6.83 -3.04 0.64
C LYS A 208 6.05 -1.90 -0.01
N ILE A 209 6.11 -0.69 0.54
CA ILE A 209 5.37 0.46 -0.02
C ILE A 209 5.88 0.80 -1.41
N LEU A 210 7.20 0.89 -1.56
CA LEU A 210 7.85 1.10 -2.84
C LEU A 210 7.41 0.05 -3.86
N SER A 211 7.48 -1.24 -3.52
CA SER A 211 7.09 -2.32 -4.43
C SER A 211 5.62 -2.25 -4.85
N VAL A 212 4.71 -2.01 -3.91
CA VAL A 212 3.26 -1.93 -4.20
C VAL A 212 2.95 -0.75 -5.13
N ALA A 213 3.49 0.44 -4.83
CA ALA A 213 3.28 1.63 -5.65
C ALA A 213 3.87 1.45 -7.06
N LEU A 214 5.14 1.03 -7.16
CA LEU A 214 5.83 0.86 -8.43
C LEU A 214 5.22 -0.23 -9.29
N THR A 215 4.84 -1.38 -8.71
CA THR A 215 4.19 -2.47 -9.46
C THR A 215 2.83 -2.03 -10.02
N SER A 216 2.10 -1.21 -9.27
CA SER A 216 0.80 -0.68 -9.72
C SER A 216 0.97 0.31 -10.88
N MET A 217 1.93 1.24 -10.77
CA MET A 217 2.27 2.19 -11.84
C MET A 217 2.79 1.48 -13.09
N GLN A 218 3.68 0.49 -12.90
CA GLN A 218 4.21 -0.35 -13.95
C GLN A 218 3.09 -1.09 -14.67
N GLY A 219 2.26 -1.84 -13.94
CA GLY A 219 1.20 -2.66 -14.52
C GLY A 219 0.18 -1.84 -15.32
N TRP A 220 -0.18 -0.65 -14.82
CA TRP A 220 -1.06 0.25 -15.56
C TRP A 220 -0.40 0.79 -16.84
N SER A 221 0.85 1.25 -16.75
CA SER A 221 1.58 1.82 -17.90
C SER A 221 1.82 0.77 -18.98
N GLU A 222 2.24 -0.42 -18.59
CA GLU A 222 2.51 -1.53 -19.50
C GLU A 222 1.27 -2.00 -20.23
N LYS A 223 0.12 -2.05 -19.55
CA LYS A 223 -1.16 -2.41 -20.19
C LYS A 223 -1.45 -1.50 -21.39
N ARG A 224 -1.15 -0.20 -21.29
CA ARG A 224 -1.33 0.75 -22.41
C ARG A 224 -0.26 0.58 -23.49
N LEU A 225 1.01 0.37 -23.09
CA LEU A 225 2.12 0.20 -24.03
C LEU A 225 2.03 -1.10 -24.83
N LEU A 226 1.49 -2.17 -24.26
CA LEU A 226 1.28 -3.47 -24.92
C LEU A 226 0.29 -3.41 -26.10
N ASP A 227 -0.52 -2.35 -26.17
CA ASP A 227 -1.44 -2.08 -27.25
C ASP A 227 -1.39 -0.59 -27.66
N TYR A 228 -0.17 -0.06 -27.80
CA TYR A 228 0.02 1.37 -28.02
C TYR A 228 -0.61 1.89 -29.31
N HIS A 229 -0.79 1.04 -30.34
CA HIS A 229 -1.46 1.46 -31.59
C HIS A 229 -2.93 1.83 -31.38
N GLU A 230 -3.57 1.26 -30.35
CA GLU A 230 -4.94 1.57 -29.96
C GLU A 230 -5.00 2.67 -28.91
N ASN A 231 -4.06 2.66 -27.96
CA ASN A 231 -4.07 3.57 -26.81
C ASN A 231 -3.49 4.96 -27.09
N PHE A 232 -2.72 5.13 -28.18
CA PHE A 232 -2.06 6.38 -28.52
C PHE A 232 -2.27 6.74 -29.99
N GLN A 233 -2.64 7.99 -30.22
CA GLN A 233 -2.74 8.60 -31.54
C GLN A 233 -1.48 9.41 -31.84
N LYS A 234 -1.41 9.98 -33.05
CA LYS A 234 -0.22 10.71 -33.50
C LYS A 234 0.03 11.98 -32.67
N GLU A 235 -1.02 12.53 -32.08
CA GLU A 235 -1.04 13.71 -31.22
C GLU A 235 -0.55 13.38 -29.80
N THR A 236 -0.68 12.13 -29.33
CA THR A 236 -0.33 11.71 -27.96
C THR A 236 1.05 11.07 -27.84
N LYS A 237 1.97 11.38 -28.76
CA LYS A 237 3.32 10.76 -28.77
C LYS A 237 4.13 11.08 -27.52
N GLY A 238 4.08 12.32 -27.04
CA GLY A 238 4.77 12.70 -25.79
C GLY A 238 4.25 11.92 -24.58
N LEU A 239 2.96 11.62 -24.54
CA LEU A 239 2.36 10.79 -23.47
C LEU A 239 2.85 9.35 -23.51
N MET A 240 3.02 8.80 -24.71
CA MET A 240 3.58 7.47 -24.87
C MET A 240 5.03 7.43 -24.38
N GLU A 241 5.83 8.45 -24.67
CA GLU A 241 7.22 8.57 -24.20
C GLU A 241 7.29 8.70 -22.67
N ASN A 242 6.42 9.52 -22.08
CA ASN A 242 6.32 9.66 -20.62
C ASN A 242 5.90 8.34 -19.97
N LEU A 243 4.88 7.64 -20.48
CA LEU A 243 4.45 6.35 -19.92
C LEU A 243 5.48 5.23 -20.12
N LEU A 244 6.20 5.25 -21.25
CA LEU A 244 7.35 4.38 -21.42
C LEU A 244 8.38 4.67 -20.33
N SER A 245 8.72 5.93 -20.10
CA SER A 245 9.64 6.33 -19.03
C SER A 245 9.18 5.86 -17.65
N VAL A 246 7.88 5.93 -17.34
CA VAL A 246 7.32 5.37 -16.08
C VAL A 246 7.56 3.86 -16.01
N ALA A 247 7.15 3.11 -17.04
CA ALA A 247 7.27 1.65 -17.06
C ALA A 247 8.74 1.19 -16.95
N LEU A 248 9.63 1.88 -17.63
CA LEU A 248 11.07 1.62 -17.63
C LEU A 248 11.71 1.95 -16.27
N SER A 249 11.44 3.12 -15.70
CA SER A 249 11.97 3.54 -14.39
C SER A 249 11.46 2.66 -13.25
N THR A 250 10.17 2.35 -13.22
CA THR A 250 9.58 1.44 -12.23
C THR A 250 10.18 0.04 -12.31
N THR A 251 10.35 -0.51 -13.53
CA THR A 251 11.05 -1.78 -13.75
C THR A 251 12.45 -1.76 -13.17
N LYS A 252 13.21 -0.69 -13.46
CA LYS A 252 14.59 -0.55 -13.03
C LYS A 252 14.70 -0.58 -11.51
N ILE A 253 13.91 0.23 -10.80
CA ILE A 253 13.94 0.28 -9.33
C ILE A 253 13.53 -1.10 -8.74
N LEU A 254 12.50 -1.74 -9.29
CA LEU A 254 12.04 -3.05 -8.82
C LEU A 254 13.10 -4.16 -9.01
N GLN A 255 13.87 -4.14 -10.11
CA GLN A 255 14.82 -5.20 -10.45
C GLN A 255 16.23 -4.96 -9.92
N GLU A 256 16.73 -3.74 -10.04
CA GLU A 256 18.11 -3.41 -9.68
C GLU A 256 18.21 -3.02 -8.20
N ASP A 257 17.24 -2.25 -7.72
CA ASP A 257 17.32 -1.62 -6.40
C ASP A 257 16.50 -2.36 -5.33
N ILE A 258 15.52 -3.19 -5.67
CA ILE A 258 14.73 -3.98 -4.69
C ILE A 258 15.12 -5.46 -4.67
N ALA A 259 15.27 -6.10 -5.83
CA ALA A 259 15.53 -7.54 -5.93
C ALA A 259 16.97 -7.97 -5.59
N ASN A 260 17.87 -7.03 -5.26
CA ASN A 260 19.17 -7.30 -4.64
C ASN A 260 19.13 -7.06 -3.11
N PRO A 261 18.68 -8.06 -2.32
CA PRO A 261 19.29 -8.38 -1.05
C PRO A 261 20.24 -9.57 -1.25
N GLU A 262 21.39 -9.56 -0.59
CA GLU A 262 22.39 -10.64 -0.57
C GLU A 262 21.78 -11.99 -0.10
N VAL A 263 21.12 -12.71 -1.00
CA VAL A 263 20.72 -14.10 -0.81
C VAL A 263 21.12 -14.85 -2.06
N GLU A 264 22.30 -15.47 -2.00
CA GLU A 264 22.70 -16.53 -2.90
C GLU A 264 21.64 -17.64 -2.87
N THR A 265 20.76 -17.64 -3.87
CA THR A 265 19.98 -18.82 -4.23
C THR A 265 20.51 -19.38 -5.53
N PRO A 266 20.62 -20.72 -5.67
CA PRO A 266 21.33 -21.32 -6.78
C PRO A 266 20.58 -21.05 -8.07
N LYS A 267 21.32 -20.55 -9.06
CA LYS A 267 20.88 -20.32 -10.44
C LYS A 267 20.06 -21.50 -10.94
N LYS A 268 18.74 -21.32 -11.03
CA LYS A 268 17.94 -22.09 -11.98
C LYS A 268 18.07 -21.37 -13.31
N GLU A 269 18.78 -22.02 -14.23
CA GLU A 269 18.77 -21.72 -15.65
C GLU A 269 17.33 -21.68 -16.17
N ASP A 270 17.12 -20.88 -17.21
CA ASP A 270 15.88 -20.59 -17.93
C ASP A 270 14.94 -19.53 -17.33
N THR A 271 15.33 -18.26 -17.46
CA THR A 271 14.55 -17.14 -18.10
C THR A 271 15.34 -15.84 -17.90
N SER A 272 16.52 -15.73 -18.51
CA SER A 272 17.24 -14.45 -18.63
C SER A 272 16.64 -13.65 -19.79
N ILE A 273 15.47 -13.04 -19.56
CA ILE A 273 14.75 -12.23 -20.56
C ILE A 273 14.70 -10.73 -20.19
N ASN A 274 15.10 -10.30 -18.98
CA ASN A 274 14.89 -8.91 -18.56
C ASN A 274 16.11 -7.99 -18.77
N SER A 275 16.37 -7.61 -20.03
CA SER A 275 17.04 -6.34 -20.30
C SER A 275 15.98 -5.30 -20.69
N MET A 276 16.22 -4.02 -20.38
CA MET A 276 15.32 -2.92 -20.76
C MET A 276 14.98 -2.92 -22.26
N GLY A 277 15.97 -3.24 -23.11
CA GLY A 277 15.79 -3.34 -24.56
C GLY A 277 14.85 -4.47 -24.98
N ASN A 278 14.80 -5.58 -24.21
CA ASN A 278 13.88 -6.68 -24.47
C ASN A 278 12.43 -6.30 -24.14
N ARG A 279 12.20 -5.45 -23.13
CA ARG A 279 10.85 -4.99 -22.77
C ARG A 279 10.24 -4.12 -23.85
N VAL A 280 11.03 -3.20 -24.42
CA VAL A 280 10.58 -2.36 -25.54
C VAL A 280 10.24 -3.22 -26.76
N ASP A 281 11.09 -4.19 -27.11
CA ASP A 281 10.81 -5.14 -28.20
C ASP A 281 9.52 -5.93 -27.93
N TYR A 282 9.30 -6.35 -26.69
CA TYR A 282 8.08 -7.03 -26.27
C TYR A 282 6.82 -6.16 -26.47
N TYR A 283 6.85 -4.89 -26.07
CA TYR A 283 5.73 -3.95 -26.28
C TYR A 283 5.45 -3.76 -27.78
N ILE A 284 6.50 -3.61 -28.60
CA ILE A 284 6.39 -3.47 -30.05
C ILE A 284 5.72 -4.69 -30.67
N ARG A 285 6.22 -5.89 -30.38
CA ARG A 285 5.67 -7.14 -30.92
C ARG A 285 4.24 -7.38 -30.47
N SER A 286 3.93 -7.13 -29.19
CA SER A 286 2.57 -7.29 -28.65
C SER A 286 1.59 -6.36 -29.35
N SER A 287 1.93 -5.07 -29.44
CA SER A 287 1.07 -4.05 -30.04
C SER A 287 0.87 -4.29 -31.54
N LEU A 288 1.93 -4.71 -32.26
CA LEU A 288 1.83 -5.09 -33.67
C LEU A 288 0.90 -6.29 -33.89
N ARG A 289 1.01 -7.31 -33.03
CA ARG A 289 0.13 -8.50 -33.09
C ARG A 289 -1.34 -8.12 -32.86
N ASN A 290 -1.62 -7.23 -31.90
CA ASN A 290 -2.97 -6.76 -31.62
C ASN A 290 -3.55 -5.96 -32.80
N ALA A 291 -2.77 -5.01 -33.33
CA ALA A 291 -3.14 -4.22 -34.50
C ALA A 291 -3.44 -5.11 -35.73
N PHE A 292 -2.59 -6.10 -36.02
CA PHE A 292 -2.80 -7.04 -37.12
C PHE A 292 -4.07 -7.86 -36.95
N THR A 293 -4.31 -8.38 -35.74
CA THR A 293 -5.51 -9.14 -35.41
C THR A 293 -6.77 -8.32 -35.60
N LYS A 294 -6.74 -7.02 -35.22
CA LYS A 294 -7.88 -6.11 -35.38
C LYS A 294 -8.19 -5.85 -36.86
N VAL A 295 -7.18 -5.55 -37.68
CA VAL A 295 -7.36 -5.36 -39.14
C VAL A 295 -7.95 -6.62 -39.78
N HIS A 296 -7.48 -7.81 -39.39
CA HIS A 296 -8.01 -9.07 -39.90
C HIS A 296 -9.48 -9.29 -39.49
N ARG A 297 -9.86 -8.97 -38.25
CA ARG A 297 -11.27 -9.08 -37.79
C ARG A 297 -12.18 -8.09 -38.52
N THR A 298 -11.76 -6.84 -38.70
CA THR A 298 -12.56 -5.83 -39.41
C THR A 298 -12.76 -6.18 -40.88
N ARG A 299 -11.79 -6.86 -41.52
CA ARG A 299 -11.91 -7.32 -42.92
C ARG A 299 -12.80 -8.55 -43.12
N VAL A 300 -13.04 -9.36 -42.08
CA VAL A 300 -13.88 -10.55 -42.14
C VAL A 300 -15.35 -10.23 -41.83
N SER A 301 -15.63 -9.07 -41.22
CA SER A 301 -16.98 -8.60 -40.86
C SER A 301 -17.63 -7.67 -41.90
N ILE A 302 -16.98 -7.46 -43.06
CA ILE A 302 -17.50 -6.71 -44.23
C ILE A 302 -17.71 -7.72 -45.35
#